data_AF-A0A943MWE2-F1
#
_entry.id   AF-A0A943MWE2-F1
#
_cell.length_a   1.000
_cell.length_b   1.000
_cell.length_c   1.000
_cell.angle_alpha   90.00
_cell.angle_beta   90.00
_cell.angle_gamma   90.00
#
_symmetry.space_group_name_H-M   'P 1'
#
loop_
_entity.id
_entity.type
_entity.pdbx_description
1 polymer ?
#
loop_
_entity_poly.entity_id
_entity_poly.type
_entity_poly.pdbx_seq_one_letter_code
_entity_poly.pdbx_strand_id
1 'polypeptide(L)'
;MKRKKTNPNRIPISPKNYDLEKLKQQAANGKVLQTWAVLLAALSNFEGMTTEKLLDIWQQIDQAPTQIYTFAETEQELVKIRELTGVSLSLQRSSSVIHTEGDLTHFIRTTTANAVSAAFAIIAEPMIREKILPLEELRIVLQRAAAMNEEIADGEISVQDIQQMLLDEYGLKLIDVGGQCFLVVVENAEPAMLNG
;
A
#
# COMPACT_ATOMS: atom_id res chain seq x y z
N MET A 1 -9.55 -49.02 4.58
CA MET A 1 -10.10 -47.98 3.69
C MET A 1 -9.18 -46.76 3.73
N LYS A 2 -8.59 -46.33 2.60
CA LYS A 2 -7.84 -45.07 2.56
C LYS A 2 -8.83 -43.92 2.71
N ARG A 3 -8.68 -43.05 3.72
CA ARG A 3 -9.49 -41.84 3.85
C ARG A 3 -9.32 -41.02 2.57
N LYS A 4 -10.44 -40.69 1.90
CA LYS A 4 -10.44 -39.83 0.72
C LYS A 4 -9.86 -38.47 1.13
N LYS A 5 -8.80 -38.01 0.45
CA LYS A 5 -8.18 -36.70 0.71
C LYS A 5 -9.24 -35.63 0.45
N THR A 6 -9.70 -34.97 1.49
CA THR A 6 -10.65 -33.86 1.38
C THR A 6 -9.94 -32.70 0.70
N ASN A 7 -10.55 -32.14 -0.37
CA ASN A 7 -10.03 -30.95 -1.02
C ASN A 7 -10.24 -29.75 -0.08
N PRO A 8 -9.18 -29.06 0.39
CA PRO A 8 -9.30 -27.92 1.30
C PRO A 8 -10.22 -26.82 0.77
N ASN A 9 -10.21 -26.59 -0.55
CA ASN A 9 -10.99 -25.54 -1.20
C ASN A 9 -12.49 -25.84 -1.28
N ARG A 10 -12.93 -27.06 -0.94
CA ARG A 10 -14.35 -27.46 -0.98
C ARG A 10 -14.94 -27.69 0.40
N ILE A 11 -14.20 -27.34 1.46
CA ILE A 11 -14.69 -27.41 2.83
C ILE A 11 -15.76 -26.33 2.99
N PRO A 12 -17.02 -26.68 3.33
CA PRO A 12 -18.06 -25.69 3.58
C PRO A 12 -17.72 -24.82 4.78
N ILE A 13 -17.99 -23.52 4.68
CA ILE A 13 -17.80 -22.56 5.78
C ILE A 13 -19.12 -21.89 6.15
N SER A 14 -19.34 -21.65 7.43
CA SER A 14 -20.52 -20.92 7.90
C SER A 14 -20.31 -19.41 7.77
N PRO A 15 -21.35 -18.63 7.37
CA PRO A 15 -21.31 -17.18 7.41
C PRO A 15 -21.01 -16.56 8.78
N LYS A 16 -21.16 -17.33 9.87
CA LYS A 16 -20.80 -16.89 11.22
C LYS A 16 -19.29 -16.94 11.50
N ASN A 17 -18.52 -17.59 10.64
CA ASN A 17 -17.08 -17.83 10.84
C ASN A 17 -16.20 -16.76 10.19
N TYR A 18 -16.78 -15.79 9.48
CA TYR A 18 -16.06 -14.71 8.85
C TYR A 18 -16.86 -13.41 8.89
N ASP A 19 -16.17 -12.29 8.78
CA ASP A 19 -16.75 -10.95 8.63
C ASP A 19 -16.09 -10.30 7.41
N LEU A 20 -16.86 -10.17 6.33
CA LEU A 20 -16.33 -9.65 5.07
C LEU A 20 -15.97 -8.17 5.15
N GLU A 21 -16.68 -7.38 5.94
CA GLU A 21 -16.38 -5.95 6.09
C GLU A 21 -15.10 -5.76 6.91
N LYS A 22 -14.93 -6.55 7.97
CA LYS A 22 -13.67 -6.56 8.72
C LYS A 22 -12.48 -7.00 7.86
N LEU A 23 -12.66 -8.02 7.02
CA LEU A 23 -11.61 -8.48 6.10
C LEU A 23 -11.25 -7.41 5.07
N LYS A 24 -12.24 -6.71 4.49
CA LYS A 24 -12.00 -5.57 3.59
C LYS A 24 -11.25 -4.45 4.29
N GLN A 25 -11.66 -4.08 5.50
CA GLN A 25 -11.02 -3.02 6.28
C GLN A 25 -9.57 -3.38 6.62
N GLN A 26 -9.31 -4.61 7.05
CA GLN A 26 -7.95 -5.09 7.31
C GLN A 26 -7.08 -5.06 6.06
N ALA A 27 -7.61 -5.50 4.92
CA ALA A 27 -6.91 -5.43 3.64
C ALA A 27 -6.63 -3.98 3.24
N ALA A 28 -7.61 -3.09 3.34
CA ALA A 28 -7.47 -1.68 3.02
C ALA A 28 -6.39 -1.01 3.88
N ASN A 29 -6.52 -1.06 5.20
CA ASN A 29 -5.59 -0.41 6.13
C ASN A 29 -4.16 -0.93 5.95
N GLY A 30 -3.99 -2.26 5.89
CA GLY A 30 -2.67 -2.87 5.72
C GLY A 30 -2.02 -2.52 4.38
N LYS A 31 -2.81 -2.44 3.29
CA LYS A 31 -2.26 -2.13 1.96
C LYS A 31 -2.04 -0.66 1.72
N VAL A 32 -2.81 0.24 2.33
CA VAL A 32 -2.52 1.67 2.30
C VAL A 32 -1.17 1.96 2.96
N LEU A 33 -0.91 1.41 4.15
CA LEU A 33 0.38 1.55 4.83
C LEU A 33 1.53 1.00 3.99
N GLN A 34 1.36 -0.19 3.42
CA GLN A 34 2.37 -0.81 2.55
C GLN A 34 2.65 0.06 1.31
N THR A 35 1.62 0.56 0.62
CA THR A 35 1.80 1.41 -0.56
C THR A 35 2.52 2.72 -0.22
N TRP A 36 2.20 3.34 0.92
CA TRP A 36 2.96 4.49 1.41
C TRP A 36 4.42 4.16 1.68
N ALA A 37 4.70 3.02 2.31
CA ALA A 37 6.07 2.61 2.61
C ALA A 37 6.90 2.44 1.32
N VAL A 38 6.40 1.70 0.33
CA VAL A 38 7.13 1.50 -0.94
C VAL A 38 7.26 2.80 -1.74
N LEU A 39 6.30 3.72 -1.64
CA LEU A 39 6.40 5.03 -2.29
C LEU A 39 7.52 5.87 -1.65
N LEU A 40 7.56 5.97 -0.32
CA LEU A 40 8.61 6.71 0.39
C LEU A 40 9.98 6.08 0.15
N ALA A 41 10.08 4.76 0.11
CA ALA A 41 11.31 4.07 -0.28
C ALA A 41 11.71 4.33 -1.75
N ALA A 42 10.75 4.50 -2.65
CA ALA A 42 11.05 4.82 -4.03
C ALA A 42 11.59 6.25 -4.16
N LEU A 43 11.06 7.17 -3.35
CA LEU A 43 11.50 8.56 -3.25
C LEU A 43 12.88 8.69 -2.60
N SER A 44 13.18 7.93 -1.54
CA SER A 44 14.49 7.98 -0.88
C SER A 44 15.65 7.64 -1.81
N ASN A 45 15.40 6.83 -2.84
CA ASN A 45 16.37 6.43 -3.86
C ASN A 45 16.73 7.54 -4.88
N PHE A 46 16.29 8.77 -4.70
CA PHE A 46 16.70 9.91 -5.52
C PHE A 46 17.85 10.68 -4.88
N GLU A 47 18.82 11.10 -5.71
CA GLU A 47 19.95 11.88 -5.25
C GLU A 47 19.50 13.21 -4.65
N GLY A 48 20.06 13.55 -3.48
CA GLY A 48 19.71 14.78 -2.77
C GLY A 48 18.32 14.76 -2.13
N MET A 49 17.69 13.59 -1.99
CA MET A 49 16.50 13.42 -1.15
C MET A 49 16.87 13.64 0.32
N THR A 50 16.08 14.45 1.04
CA THR A 50 16.26 14.75 2.47
C THR A 50 14.97 14.49 3.22
N THR A 51 15.04 14.46 4.56
CA THR A 51 13.87 14.33 5.43
C THR A 51 12.83 15.40 5.12
N GLU A 52 13.24 16.65 4.95
CA GLU A 52 12.35 17.78 4.66
C GLU A 52 11.65 17.61 3.31
N LYS A 53 12.37 17.14 2.28
CA LYS A 53 11.78 16.90 0.96
C LYS A 53 10.77 15.76 0.97
N LEU A 54 11.07 14.66 1.68
CA LEU A 54 10.12 13.55 1.84
C LEU A 54 8.84 14.02 2.56
N LEU A 55 9.00 14.82 3.62
CA LEU A 55 7.86 15.39 4.35
C LEU A 55 7.05 16.36 3.50
N ASP A 56 7.71 17.21 2.69
CA ASP A 56 7.03 18.14 1.79
C ASP A 56 6.21 17.40 0.73
N ILE A 57 6.80 16.38 0.07
CA ILE A 57 6.09 15.53 -0.89
C ILE A 57 4.92 14.81 -0.23
N TRP A 58 5.12 14.23 0.96
CA TRP A 58 4.06 13.62 1.75
C TRP A 58 2.91 14.60 1.99
N GLN A 59 3.21 15.80 2.49
CA GLN A 59 2.21 16.83 2.80
C GLN A 59 1.45 17.29 1.55
N GLN A 60 2.14 17.47 0.43
CA GLN A 60 1.49 17.84 -0.84
C GLN A 60 0.47 16.77 -1.29
N ILE A 61 0.78 15.48 -1.11
CA ILE A 61 -0.15 14.40 -1.43
C ILE A 61 -1.30 14.34 -0.42
N ASP A 62 -1.00 14.37 0.89
CA ASP A 62 -1.99 14.23 1.97
C ASP A 62 -3.00 15.39 2.01
N GLN A 63 -2.57 16.60 1.63
CA GLN A 63 -3.42 17.78 1.57
C GLN A 63 -4.23 17.88 0.27
N ALA A 64 -3.86 17.12 -0.77
CA ALA A 64 -4.57 17.12 -2.04
C ALA A 64 -5.72 16.09 -1.99
N PRO A 65 -7.00 16.51 -1.90
CA PRO A 65 -8.10 15.57 -1.86
C PRO A 65 -8.14 14.77 -3.16
N THR A 66 -8.21 13.44 -3.03
CA THR A 66 -8.32 12.57 -4.20
C THR A 66 -9.61 12.84 -4.97
N GLN A 67 -9.56 12.66 -6.28
CA GLN A 67 -10.75 12.70 -7.15
C GLN A 67 -11.37 11.31 -7.36
N ILE A 68 -10.89 10.28 -6.66
CA ILE A 68 -11.34 8.90 -6.81
C ILE A 68 -12.32 8.54 -5.70
N TYR A 69 -13.58 8.31 -6.06
CA TYR A 69 -14.66 7.91 -5.14
C TYR A 69 -15.36 6.61 -5.56
N THR A 70 -15.08 6.13 -6.76
CA THR A 70 -15.74 4.98 -7.37
C THR A 70 -14.74 3.98 -7.96
N PHE A 71 -15.22 2.75 -8.14
CA PHE A 71 -14.47 1.70 -8.83
C PHE A 71 -14.04 2.12 -10.24
N ALA A 72 -14.94 2.78 -10.98
CA ALA A 72 -14.68 3.20 -12.36
C ALA A 72 -13.61 4.30 -12.44
N GLU A 73 -13.65 5.29 -11.54
CA GLU A 73 -12.60 6.31 -11.43
C GLU A 73 -11.25 5.69 -11.06
N THR A 74 -11.27 4.69 -10.17
CA THR A 74 -10.04 3.95 -9.82
C THR A 74 -9.48 3.23 -11.05
N GLU A 75 -10.31 2.53 -11.84
CA GLU A 75 -9.87 1.89 -13.08
C GLU A 75 -9.30 2.89 -14.10
N GLN A 76 -9.91 4.06 -14.24
CA GLN A 76 -9.41 5.11 -15.13
C GLN A 76 -8.03 5.61 -14.69
N GLU A 77 -7.82 5.80 -13.38
CA GLU A 77 -6.51 6.24 -12.89
C GLU A 77 -5.44 5.16 -13.07
N LEU A 78 -5.78 3.88 -12.86
CA LEU A 78 -4.87 2.77 -13.13
C LEU A 78 -4.43 2.71 -14.60
N VAL A 79 -5.31 3.08 -15.54
CA VAL A 79 -4.94 3.23 -16.96
C VAL A 79 -3.91 4.34 -17.14
N LYS A 80 -4.09 5.51 -16.52
CA LYS A 80 -3.12 6.61 -16.59
C LYS A 80 -1.76 6.21 -16.01
N ILE A 81 -1.75 5.52 -14.86
CA ILE A 81 -0.52 4.99 -14.26
C ILE A 81 0.16 4.03 -15.24
N ARG A 82 -0.58 3.14 -15.89
CA ARG A 82 -0.04 2.21 -16.89
C ARG A 82 0.53 2.94 -18.11
N GLU A 83 -0.16 3.97 -18.61
CA GLU A 83 0.32 4.78 -19.73
C GLU A 83 1.60 5.53 -19.38
N LEU A 84 1.71 6.03 -18.16
CA LEU A 84 2.88 6.74 -17.66
C LEU A 84 4.08 5.80 -17.42
N THR A 85 3.82 4.63 -16.82
CA THR A 85 4.88 3.79 -16.21
C THR A 85 5.10 2.45 -16.90
N GLY A 86 4.15 1.99 -17.71
CA GLY A 86 4.09 0.61 -18.21
C GLY A 86 3.69 -0.44 -17.16
N VAL A 87 3.57 -0.09 -15.88
CA VAL A 87 3.17 -1.00 -14.79
C VAL A 87 1.69 -1.32 -14.91
N SER A 88 1.34 -2.61 -14.84
CA SER A 88 -0.04 -3.07 -14.98
C SER A 88 -0.64 -3.47 -13.63
N LEU A 89 -1.28 -2.52 -12.96
CA LEU A 89 -2.16 -2.77 -11.82
C LEU A 89 -3.61 -2.90 -12.29
N SER A 90 -4.41 -3.74 -11.63
CA SER A 90 -5.80 -3.97 -12.04
C SER A 90 -6.73 -4.19 -10.87
N LEU A 91 -8.01 -3.92 -11.10
CA LEU A 91 -9.10 -4.25 -10.18
C LEU A 91 -9.90 -5.43 -10.70
N GLN A 92 -10.38 -6.25 -9.78
CA GLN A 92 -11.26 -7.38 -10.06
C GLN A 92 -12.50 -7.29 -9.19
N ARG A 93 -13.68 -7.46 -9.78
CA ARG A 93 -14.91 -7.57 -8.99
C ARG A 93 -14.86 -8.87 -8.17
N SER A 94 -14.99 -8.76 -6.85
CA SER A 94 -15.12 -9.92 -5.98
C SER A 94 -16.59 -10.24 -5.72
N SER A 95 -16.94 -11.53 -5.74
CA SER A 95 -18.24 -12.00 -5.25
C SER A 95 -18.24 -11.99 -3.74
N SER A 96 -19.31 -11.47 -3.11
CA SER A 96 -19.52 -11.54 -1.67
C SER A 96 -20.21 -12.84 -1.22
N VAL A 97 -20.53 -13.74 -2.15
CA VAL A 97 -21.16 -15.03 -1.84
C VAL A 97 -20.08 -16.06 -1.54
N ILE A 98 -19.98 -16.47 -0.27
CA ILE A 98 -18.97 -17.42 0.23
C ILE A 98 -19.67 -18.69 0.72
N HIS A 99 -19.32 -19.84 0.13
CA HIS A 99 -19.85 -21.14 0.53
C HIS A 99 -18.77 -22.07 1.08
N THR A 100 -17.52 -21.85 0.70
CA THR A 100 -16.39 -22.70 1.03
C THR A 100 -15.17 -21.91 1.51
N GLU A 101 -14.23 -22.60 2.15
CA GLU A 101 -12.90 -22.07 2.48
C GLU A 101 -12.15 -21.57 1.24
N GLY A 102 -12.37 -22.22 0.09
CA GLY A 102 -11.80 -21.80 -1.19
C GLY A 102 -12.36 -20.45 -1.65
N ASP A 103 -13.67 -20.26 -1.53
CA ASP A 103 -14.33 -18.99 -1.86
C ASP A 103 -13.81 -17.86 -0.95
N LEU A 104 -13.68 -18.13 0.35
CA LEU A 104 -13.17 -17.16 1.31
C LEU A 104 -11.72 -16.78 1.00
N THR A 105 -10.86 -17.78 0.73
CA THR A 105 -9.47 -17.55 0.35
C THR A 105 -9.37 -16.71 -0.92
N HIS A 106 -10.18 -17.03 -1.93
CA HIS A 106 -10.24 -16.27 -3.17
C HIS A 106 -10.70 -14.82 -2.92
N PHE A 107 -11.75 -14.63 -2.12
CA PHE A 107 -12.24 -13.31 -1.74
C PHE A 107 -11.17 -12.48 -1.05
N ILE A 108 -10.47 -13.04 -0.06
CA ILE A 108 -9.37 -12.37 0.65
C ILE A 108 -8.26 -11.97 -0.33
N ARG A 109 -7.85 -12.89 -1.21
CA ARG A 109 -6.80 -12.62 -2.20
C ARG A 109 -7.18 -11.49 -3.16
N THR A 110 -8.38 -11.55 -3.74
CA THR A 110 -8.87 -10.50 -4.65
C THR A 110 -9.03 -9.16 -3.93
N THR A 111 -9.55 -9.16 -2.71
CA THR A 111 -9.74 -7.93 -1.92
C THR A 111 -8.40 -7.30 -1.58
N THR A 112 -7.40 -8.12 -1.23
CA THR A 112 -6.03 -7.66 -0.95
C THR A 112 -5.38 -7.07 -2.21
N ALA A 113 -5.49 -7.74 -3.36
CA ALA A 113 -4.96 -7.23 -4.62
C ALA A 113 -5.64 -5.91 -5.04
N ASN A 114 -6.97 -5.83 -4.90
CA ASN A 114 -7.70 -4.59 -5.16
C ASN A 114 -7.29 -3.45 -4.23
N ALA A 115 -7.04 -3.74 -2.94
CA ALA A 115 -6.62 -2.73 -1.98
C ALA A 115 -5.26 -2.12 -2.36
N VAL A 116 -4.31 -2.94 -2.85
CA VAL A 116 -3.03 -2.45 -3.39
C VAL A 116 -3.28 -1.54 -4.60
N SER A 117 -4.01 -2.02 -5.61
CA SER A 117 -4.28 -1.24 -6.82
C SER A 117 -5.00 0.08 -6.51
N ALA A 118 -5.99 0.06 -5.63
CA ALA A 118 -6.72 1.25 -5.22
C ALA A 118 -5.82 2.23 -4.43
N ALA A 119 -4.97 1.74 -3.53
CA ALA A 119 -4.02 2.59 -2.81
C ALA A 119 -3.04 3.28 -3.77
N PHE A 120 -2.49 2.55 -4.74
CA PHE A 120 -1.64 3.15 -5.78
C PHE A 120 -2.37 4.22 -6.58
N ALA A 121 -3.61 3.96 -7.01
CA ALA A 121 -4.42 4.93 -7.74
C ALA A 121 -4.68 6.20 -6.90
N ILE A 122 -5.13 6.04 -5.66
CA ILE A 122 -5.49 7.16 -4.77
C ILE A 122 -4.27 8.03 -4.45
N ILE A 123 -3.10 7.42 -4.24
CA ILE A 123 -1.88 8.14 -3.89
C ILE A 123 -1.25 8.79 -5.13
N ALA A 124 -1.23 8.10 -6.27
CA ALA A 124 -0.63 8.62 -7.50
C ALA A 124 -1.49 9.70 -8.19
N GLU A 125 -2.82 9.67 -8.05
CA GLU A 125 -3.73 10.64 -8.67
C GLU A 125 -3.36 12.10 -8.39
N PRO A 126 -3.22 12.55 -7.12
CA PRO A 126 -2.79 13.91 -6.84
C PRO A 126 -1.36 14.19 -7.31
N MET A 127 -0.45 13.20 -7.26
CA MET A 127 0.92 13.38 -7.78
C MET A 127 0.94 13.71 -9.28
N ILE A 128 0.10 13.02 -10.06
CA ILE A 128 -0.05 13.24 -11.50
C ILE A 128 -0.74 14.59 -11.76
N ARG A 129 -1.87 14.85 -11.08
CA ARG A 129 -2.71 16.02 -11.32
C ARG A 129 -2.03 17.33 -10.91
N GLU A 130 -1.44 17.37 -9.73
CA GLU A 130 -0.77 18.56 -9.18
C GLU A 130 0.68 18.67 -9.66
N LYS A 131 1.21 17.65 -10.34
CA LYS A 131 2.59 17.60 -10.83
C LYS A 131 3.60 17.80 -9.68
N ILE A 132 3.36 17.09 -8.58
CA ILE A 132 4.19 17.13 -7.35
C ILE A 132 5.66 16.84 -7.67
N LEU A 133 5.90 15.99 -8.67
CA LEU A 133 7.21 15.68 -9.20
C LEU A 133 7.29 15.95 -10.71
N PRO A 134 8.50 16.20 -11.25
CA PRO A 134 8.75 16.10 -12.68
C PRO A 134 8.28 14.75 -13.23
N LEU A 135 7.73 14.74 -14.44
CA LEU A 135 7.08 13.56 -15.02
C LEU A 135 7.99 12.32 -15.06
N GLU A 136 9.26 12.49 -15.39
CA GLU A 136 10.24 11.39 -15.42
C GLU A 136 10.55 10.85 -14.03
N GLU A 137 10.65 11.72 -13.02
CA GLU A 137 10.86 11.30 -11.64
C GLU A 137 9.63 10.56 -11.13
N LEU A 138 8.42 11.09 -11.37
CA LEU A 138 7.17 10.42 -11.02
C LEU A 138 7.07 9.03 -11.66
N ARG A 139 7.42 8.91 -12.94
CA ARG A 139 7.46 7.63 -13.65
C ARG A 139 8.37 6.63 -12.94
N ILE A 140 9.59 7.03 -12.60
CA ILE A 140 10.58 6.18 -11.93
C ILE A 140 10.11 5.81 -10.52
N VAL A 141 9.57 6.76 -9.76
CA VAL A 141 9.00 6.53 -8.42
C VAL A 141 7.93 5.45 -8.47
N LEU A 142 6.93 5.60 -9.34
CA LEU A 142 5.82 4.66 -9.43
C LEU A 142 6.27 3.27 -9.92
N GLN A 143 7.22 3.21 -10.87
CA GLN A 143 7.82 1.94 -11.31
C GLN A 143 8.53 1.21 -10.17
N ARG A 144 9.37 1.93 -9.41
CA ARG A 144 10.10 1.37 -8.27
C ARG A 144 9.18 0.96 -7.14
N ALA A 145 8.19 1.78 -6.81
CA ALA A 145 7.20 1.47 -5.79
C ALA A 145 6.41 0.19 -6.14
N ALA A 146 6.03 0.03 -7.41
CA ALA A 146 5.36 -1.19 -7.87
C ALA A 146 6.28 -2.42 -7.79
N ALA A 147 7.55 -2.30 -8.19
CA ALA A 147 8.53 -3.38 -8.10
C ALA A 147 8.77 -3.81 -6.63
N MET A 148 9.01 -2.87 -5.72
CA MET A 148 9.15 -3.18 -4.28
C MET A 148 7.88 -3.80 -3.69
N ASN A 149 6.70 -3.44 -4.20
CA ASN A 149 5.46 -4.09 -3.78
C ASN A 149 5.39 -5.56 -4.23
N GLU A 150 5.95 -5.91 -5.38
CA GLU A 150 6.13 -7.31 -5.82
C GLU A 150 7.17 -8.03 -4.95
N GLU A 151 8.31 -7.40 -4.65
CA GLU A 151 9.33 -7.94 -3.74
C GLU A 151 8.76 -8.24 -2.34
N ILE A 152 7.87 -7.38 -1.80
CA ILE A 152 7.14 -7.66 -0.55
C ILE A 152 6.20 -8.87 -0.70
N ALA A 153 5.52 -9.00 -1.84
CA ALA A 153 4.62 -10.12 -2.10
C ALA A 153 5.36 -11.46 -2.21
N ASP A 154 6.59 -11.43 -2.75
CA ASP A 154 7.49 -12.57 -2.87
C ASP A 154 8.27 -12.85 -1.57
N GLY A 155 8.19 -11.92 -0.60
CA GLY A 155 8.82 -12.04 0.71
C GLY A 155 10.32 -11.75 0.72
N GLU A 156 10.82 -11.05 -0.30
CA GLU A 156 12.22 -10.65 -0.43
C GLU A 156 12.57 -9.50 0.51
N ILE A 157 11.62 -8.58 0.71
CA ILE A 157 11.68 -7.49 1.69
C ILE A 157 10.37 -7.43 2.49
N SER A 158 10.41 -6.81 3.66
CA SER A 158 9.21 -6.54 4.46
C SER A 158 8.91 -5.05 4.58
N VAL A 159 7.67 -4.72 4.93
CA VAL A 159 7.31 -3.32 5.27
C VAL A 159 8.14 -2.83 6.46
N GLN A 160 8.49 -3.70 7.40
CA GLN A 160 9.34 -3.37 8.54
C GLN A 160 10.76 -3.00 8.12
N ASP A 161 11.33 -3.68 7.11
CA ASP A 161 12.66 -3.33 6.59
C ASP A 161 12.65 -1.91 5.99
N ILE A 162 11.58 -1.57 5.26
CA ILE A 162 11.38 -0.22 4.73
C ILE A 162 11.20 0.80 5.88
N GLN A 163 10.41 0.48 6.91
CA GLN A 163 10.25 1.37 8.07
C GLN A 163 11.58 1.62 8.77
N GLN A 164 12.42 0.60 8.90
CA GLN A 164 13.73 0.72 9.54
C GLN A 164 14.67 1.58 8.71
N MET A 165 14.68 1.42 7.39
CA MET A 165 15.45 2.30 6.50
C MET A 165 15.00 3.77 6.61
N LEU A 166 13.69 4.04 6.59
CA LEU A 166 13.17 5.41 6.74
C LEU A 166 13.55 6.02 8.10
N LEU A 167 13.59 5.21 9.15
CA LEU A 167 14.01 5.66 10.48
C LEU A 167 15.51 5.96 10.52
N ASP A 168 16.34 5.05 10.02
CA ASP A 168 17.80 5.16 10.12
C ASP A 168 18.36 6.28 9.24
N GLU A 169 17.82 6.45 8.03
CA GLU A 169 18.32 7.43 7.07
C GLU A 169 17.68 8.81 7.22
N TYR A 170 16.40 8.86 7.61
CA TYR A 170 15.62 10.10 7.59
C TYR A 170 15.02 10.47 8.95
N GLY A 171 15.14 9.62 9.98
CA GLY A 171 14.47 9.84 11.26
C GLY A 171 12.94 9.79 11.13
N LEU A 172 12.40 9.09 10.13
CA LEU A 172 10.98 9.08 9.80
C LEU A 172 10.32 7.75 10.15
N LYS A 173 9.04 7.81 10.51
CA LYS A 173 8.22 6.63 10.77
C LYS A 173 6.81 6.80 10.21
N LEU A 174 6.30 5.78 9.52
CA LEU A 174 4.88 5.71 9.18
C LEU A 174 4.09 5.05 10.31
N ILE A 175 2.96 5.65 10.63
CA ILE A 175 2.04 5.18 11.67
C ILE A 175 0.65 5.03 11.05
N ASP A 176 0.03 3.87 11.22
CA ASP A 176 -1.39 3.66 10.91
C ASP A 176 -2.23 3.88 12.18
N VAL A 177 -3.16 4.84 12.14
CA VAL A 177 -4.17 5.06 13.17
C VAL A 177 -5.56 4.88 12.53
N GLY A 178 -6.13 3.69 12.69
CA GLY A 178 -7.49 3.40 12.26
C GLY A 178 -7.70 3.34 10.75
N GLY A 179 -6.63 3.10 9.97
CA GLY A 179 -6.62 3.09 8.50
C GLY A 179 -6.09 4.36 7.86
N GLN A 180 -5.84 5.40 8.66
CA GLN A 180 -5.17 6.61 8.19
C GLN A 180 -3.67 6.53 8.52
N CYS A 181 -2.85 6.77 7.50
CA CYS A 181 -1.40 6.78 7.65
C CYS A 181 -0.91 8.19 7.96
N PHE A 182 0.09 8.28 8.83
CA PHE A 182 0.79 9.51 9.21
C PHE A 182 2.29 9.29 9.08
N LEU A 183 3.00 10.25 8.51
CA LEU A 183 4.46 10.29 8.50
C LEU A 183 4.95 11.24 9.59
N VAL A 184 5.72 10.73 10.54
CA VAL A 184 6.21 11.52 11.68
C VAL A 184 7.72 11.51 11.76
N VAL A 185 8.29 12.61 12.25
CA VAL A 185 9.70 12.69 12.65
C VAL A 185 9.83 12.08 14.03
N VAL A 186 10.75 11.14 14.18
CA VAL A 186 11.14 10.59 15.46
C VAL A 186 12.25 11.49 16.01
N GLU A 187 11.92 12.31 16.99
CA GLU A 187 12.96 13.01 17.76
C GLU A 187 13.81 11.96 18.45
N ASN A 188 15.08 11.86 18.06
CA ASN A 188 16.08 11.23 18.91
C ASN A 188 16.10 12.05 20.20
N ALA A 189 15.46 11.55 21.25
CA ALA A 189 15.85 11.95 22.59
C ALA A 189 17.33 11.55 22.71
N GLU A 190 18.24 12.50 22.47
CA GLU A 190 19.59 12.39 23.00
C GLU A 190 19.43 11.96 24.46
N PRO A 191 20.16 10.95 24.95
CA PRO A 191 20.14 10.68 26.36
C PRO A 191 20.62 11.97 27.00
N ALA A 192 19.70 12.68 27.68
CA ALA A 192 20.04 13.81 28.49
C ALA A 192 21.10 13.29 29.47
N MET A 193 22.36 13.58 29.15
CA MET A 193 23.48 13.40 30.04
C MET A 193 23.14 14.32 31.21
N LEU A 194 22.52 13.75 32.23
CA LEU A 194 22.31 14.34 33.54
C LEU A 194 23.70 14.61 34.12
N ASN A 195 24.28 15.72 33.70
CA ASN A 195 25.42 16.36 34.35
C ASN A 195 24.84 17.50 35.19
N GLY A 196 24.87 17.32 36.51
CA GLY A 196 24.46 18.31 37.51
C GLY A 196 24.06 17.66 38.81
#